data_AF-A0A543C1K8-F1
#
_entry.id   AF-A0A543C1K8-F1
#
_cell.length_a   1.000
_cell.length_b   1.000
_cell.length_c   1.000
_cell.angle_alpha   90.00
_cell.angle_beta   90.00
_cell.angle_gamma   90.00
#
_symmetry.space_group_name_H-M   'P 1'
#
loop_
_entity.id
_entity.type
_entity.pdbx_description
1 polymer ?
#
loop_
_entity_poly.entity_id
_entity_poly.type
_entity_poly.pdbx_seq_one_letter_code
_entity_poly.pdbx_strand_id
1 'polypeptide(L)'
;MIVSALLLPLALLALVPVMAVRRRDHIPADHAWRHPESMTANLAAGAEEYLAWLADHHWPEDEYLDLERGWRSDADPLGTYDSPVCPGCDRHGHDVWPCHECGLMMHSSCGYGMRRKKITKPYRTRDMGSESVIAEWRCNRCESVVGLDVDRGDEKGRAQ
;
A
#
# COMPACT_ATOMS: atom_id res chain seq x y z
N MET A 1 -0.01 40.00 40.17
CA MET A 1 0.04 39.51 38.76
C MET A 1 0.64 38.10 38.64
N ILE A 2 0.42 37.18 39.60
CA ILE A 2 0.97 35.80 39.53
C ILE A 2 -0.14 34.76 39.32
N VAL A 3 -1.40 35.12 39.60
CA VAL A 3 -2.54 34.20 39.54
C VAL A 3 -2.93 33.84 38.09
N SER A 4 -2.72 34.74 37.12
CA SER A 4 -3.08 34.51 35.71
C SER A 4 -2.14 33.56 34.96
N ALA A 5 -0.89 33.39 35.43
CA ALA A 5 0.12 32.59 34.73
C ALA A 5 -0.03 31.07 34.97
N LEU A 6 -0.74 30.68 36.04
CA LEU A 6 -0.95 29.27 36.40
C LEU A 6 -2.30 28.71 35.92
N LEU A 7 -3.24 29.57 35.52
CA LEU A 7 -4.56 29.14 35.04
C LEU A 7 -4.50 28.58 33.60
N LEU A 8 -3.61 29.10 32.76
CA LEU A 8 -3.40 28.64 31.37
C LEU A 8 -2.89 27.19 31.25
N PRO A 9 -1.83 26.76 31.97
CA PRO A 9 -1.35 25.38 31.88
C PRO A 9 -2.34 24.38 32.52
N LEU A 10 -3.04 24.76 33.59
CA LEU A 10 -4.06 23.90 34.20
C LEU A 10 -5.29 23.72 33.30
N ALA A 11 -5.72 24.77 32.59
CA ALA A 11 -6.82 24.68 31.63
C ALA A 11 -6.48 23.77 30.43
N LEU A 12 -5.24 23.84 29.93
CA LEU A 12 -4.74 22.95 28.87
C LEU A 12 -4.65 21.49 29.33
N LEU A 13 -4.19 21.24 30.57
CA LEU A 13 -4.10 19.90 31.15
C LEU A 13 -5.47 19.25 31.37
N ALA A 14 -6.51 20.05 31.64
CA ALA A 14 -7.88 19.56 31.81
C ALA A 14 -8.60 19.28 30.47
N LEU A 15 -8.18 19.90 29.36
CA LEU A 15 -8.79 19.70 28.03
C LEU A 15 -8.34 18.41 27.33
N VAL A 16 -7.10 17.95 27.59
CA VAL A 16 -6.54 16.72 27.01
C VAL A 16 -7.38 15.45 27.33
N PRO A 17 -7.81 15.18 28.57
CA PRO A 17 -8.62 14.00 28.86
C PRO A 17 -10.03 14.07 28.27
N VAL A 18 -10.62 15.27 28.14
CA VAL A 18 -11.98 15.44 27.57
C VAL A 18 -12.01 15.12 26.08
N MET A 19 -10.98 15.51 25.33
CA MET A 19 -10.83 15.16 23.90
C MET A 19 -10.50 13.67 23.70
N ALA A 20 -9.77 13.06 24.63
CA ALA A 20 -9.44 11.63 24.60
C ALA A 20 -10.65 10.72 24.92
N VAL A 21 -11.56 11.17 25.80
CA VAL A 21 -12.80 10.44 26.13
C VAL A 21 -13.81 10.56 24.98
N ARG A 22 -13.98 11.74 24.38
CA ARG A 22 -14.90 11.89 23.24
C ARG A 22 -14.50 11.13 21.97
N ARG A 23 -13.22 10.78 21.81
CA ARG A 23 -12.75 9.91 20.72
C ARG A 23 -13.03 8.42 20.96
N ARG A 24 -13.40 8.00 22.17
CA ARG A 24 -13.62 6.59 22.51
C ARG A 24 -15.05 6.10 22.26
N ASP A 25 -16.02 6.99 22.12
CA ASP A 25 -17.42 6.61 21.91
C ASP A 25 -17.78 6.59 20.42
N HIS A 26 -17.31 5.53 19.75
CA HIS A 26 -17.96 4.75 18.68
C HIS A 26 -16.96 4.21 17.67
N ILE A 27 -16.32 3.10 18.02
CA ILE A 27 -15.97 2.09 17.02
C ILE A 27 -16.55 0.77 17.55
N PRO A 28 -17.62 0.23 16.95
CA PRO A 28 -18.07 -1.13 17.25
C PRO A 28 -16.90 -2.09 17.04
N ALA A 29 -16.60 -2.89 18.07
CA ALA A 29 -15.43 -3.77 18.12
C ALA A 29 -15.46 -4.97 17.14
N ASP A 30 -16.37 -4.96 16.15
CA ASP A 30 -16.63 -6.09 15.24
C ASP A 30 -16.15 -5.85 13.78
N HIS A 31 -15.42 -4.77 13.53
CA HIS A 31 -14.90 -4.42 12.18
C HIS A 31 -13.38 -4.25 12.11
N ALA A 32 -12.64 -4.65 13.14
CA ALA A 32 -11.21 -4.33 13.28
C ALA A 32 -10.24 -5.00 12.29
N TRP A 33 -10.72 -5.68 11.24
CA TRP A 33 -9.87 -6.36 10.26
C TRP A 33 -10.36 -6.24 8.81
N ARG A 34 -11.25 -5.31 8.48
CA ARG A 34 -11.31 -4.82 7.10
C ARG A 34 -10.18 -3.81 6.96
N HIS A 35 -9.28 -4.02 6.01
CA HIS A 35 -8.38 -2.95 5.56
C HIS A 35 -9.19 -1.66 5.45
N PRO A 36 -8.75 -0.52 6.02
CA PRO A 36 -9.50 0.71 5.86
C PRO A 36 -9.61 0.95 4.37
N GLU A 37 -10.84 0.85 3.85
CA GLU A 37 -11.13 1.16 2.46
C GLU A 37 -10.54 2.53 2.16
N SER A 38 -9.50 2.54 1.32
CA SER A 38 -8.77 3.69 0.78
C SER A 38 -9.28 5.04 1.30
N MET A 39 -8.81 5.44 2.49
CA MET A 39 -9.15 6.73 3.10
C MET A 39 -8.40 7.90 2.43
N THR A 40 -8.25 7.87 1.11
CA THR A 40 -8.02 9.10 0.34
C THR A 40 -9.37 9.78 0.21
N ALA A 41 -9.80 10.41 1.31
CA ALA A 41 -10.87 11.39 1.22
C ALA A 41 -10.51 12.36 0.09
N ASN A 42 -11.41 12.55 -0.88
CA ASN A 42 -11.20 13.56 -1.92
C ASN A 42 -11.09 14.91 -1.22
N LEU A 43 -9.86 15.43 -1.15
CA LEU A 43 -9.58 16.69 -0.50
C LEU A 43 -10.00 17.81 -1.46
N ALA A 44 -10.48 18.92 -0.89
CA ALA A 44 -10.57 20.15 -1.67
C ALA A 44 -9.14 20.62 -2.00
N ALA A 45 -8.94 21.24 -3.16
CA ALA A 45 -7.62 21.69 -3.61
C ALA A 45 -6.84 22.50 -2.55
N GLY A 46 -7.52 23.40 -1.82
CA GLY A 46 -6.87 24.18 -0.75
C GLY A 46 -6.43 23.35 0.47
N ALA A 47 -7.08 22.20 0.73
CA ALA A 47 -6.64 21.28 1.77
C ALA A 47 -5.41 20.47 1.32
N GLU A 48 -5.33 20.10 0.04
CA GLU A 48 -4.14 19.47 -0.53
C GLU A 48 -2.93 20.41 -0.48
N GLU A 49 -3.11 21.67 -0.87
CA GLU A 49 -2.07 22.70 -0.79
C GLU A 49 -1.59 22.95 0.64
N TYR A 50 -2.51 23.00 1.61
CA TYR A 50 -2.16 23.14 3.02
C TYR A 50 -1.35 21.94 3.54
N LEU A 51 -1.72 20.71 3.16
CA LEU A 51 -0.97 19.52 3.54
C LEU A 51 0.40 19.45 2.87
N ALA A 52 0.50 19.84 1.60
CA ALA A 52 1.78 19.94 0.91
C ALA A 52 2.71 20.96 1.58
N TRP A 53 2.18 22.13 1.96
CA TRP A 53 2.92 23.14 2.72
C TRP A 53 3.35 22.63 4.10
N LEU A 54 2.46 21.92 4.80
CA LEU A 54 2.74 21.37 6.12
C LEU A 54 3.85 20.30 6.07
N ALA A 55 3.85 19.48 5.01
CA ALA A 55 4.89 18.48 4.76
C ALA A 55 6.25 19.16 4.51
N ASP A 56 6.29 20.15 3.62
CA ASP A 56 7.51 20.93 3.32
C ASP A 56 8.08 21.61 4.58
N HIS A 57 7.20 22.17 5.43
CA HIS A 57 7.61 22.85 6.66
C HIS A 57 8.17 21.91 7.74
N HIS A 58 7.54 20.75 7.94
CA HIS A 58 7.91 19.83 9.02
C HIS A 58 8.95 18.79 8.61
N TRP A 59 9.15 18.58 7.31
CA TRP A 59 10.07 17.58 6.78
C TRP A 59 10.97 18.15 5.67
N PRO A 60 11.78 19.20 5.97
CA PRO A 60 12.58 19.90 4.97
C PRO A 60 13.69 19.03 4.34
N GLU A 61 14.13 17.98 5.04
CA GLU A 61 15.11 16.99 4.59
C GLU A 61 14.43 15.64 4.32
N ASP A 62 13.33 15.64 3.56
CA ASP A 62 12.65 14.39 3.23
C ASP A 62 13.48 13.56 2.25
N GLU A 63 14.22 12.60 2.81
CA GLU A 63 15.01 11.61 2.08
C GLU A 63 14.17 10.89 1.01
N TYR A 64 12.86 10.72 1.22
CA TYR A 64 11.98 10.11 0.22
C TYR A 64 11.68 11.03 -0.95
N LEU A 65 11.57 12.34 -0.73
CA LEU A 65 11.42 13.31 -1.83
C LEU A 65 12.72 13.43 -2.63
N ASP A 66 13.88 13.33 -1.98
CA ASP A 66 15.17 13.28 -2.69
C ASP A 66 15.33 12.01 -3.51
N LEU A 67 14.89 10.85 -2.98
CA LEU A 67 14.82 9.61 -3.74
C LEU A 67 13.84 9.69 -4.91
N GLU A 68 12.65 10.28 -4.72
CA GLU A 68 11.67 10.48 -5.80
C GLU A 68 12.21 11.43 -6.87
N ARG A 69 12.90 12.52 -6.47
CA ARG A 69 13.61 13.42 -7.40
C ARG A 69 14.70 12.68 -8.16
N GLY A 70 15.49 11.84 -7.48
CA GLY A 70 16.49 10.97 -8.09
C GLY A 70 15.88 9.99 -9.09
N TRP A 71 14.79 9.32 -8.73
CA TRP A 71 14.07 8.43 -9.64
C TRP A 71 13.45 9.16 -10.83
N ARG A 72 12.97 10.40 -10.64
CA ARG A 72 12.48 11.25 -11.74
C ARG A 72 13.60 11.73 -12.65
N SER A 73 14.80 11.99 -12.12
CA SER A 73 15.95 12.35 -12.95
C SER A 73 16.56 11.14 -13.67
N ASP A 74 16.49 9.97 -13.06
CA ASP A 74 16.93 8.69 -13.64
C ASP A 74 15.86 8.08 -14.57
N ALA A 75 14.61 8.52 -14.45
CA ALA A 75 13.55 8.28 -15.42
C ALA A 75 13.79 9.16 -16.65
N ASP A 76 14.36 8.54 -17.69
CA ASP A 76 14.74 9.16 -18.95
C ASP A 76 13.79 10.29 -19.42
N PRO A 77 14.28 11.53 -19.63
CA PRO A 77 13.47 12.66 -20.09
C PRO A 77 12.90 12.49 -21.52
N LEU A 78 13.31 11.47 -22.26
CA LEU A 78 12.75 11.09 -23.56
C LEU A 78 11.68 9.98 -23.50
N GLY A 79 11.37 9.45 -22.31
CA GLY A 79 10.40 8.36 -22.16
C GLY A 79 10.89 6.99 -22.65
N THR A 80 12.19 6.84 -22.90
CA THR A 80 12.87 5.58 -23.26
C THR A 80 13.24 4.79 -22.02
N TYR A 81 12.36 4.77 -21.01
CA TYR A 81 12.43 3.71 -20.01
C TYR A 81 12.15 2.42 -20.80
N ASP A 82 13.19 1.66 -21.11
CA ASP A 82 13.12 0.33 -21.71
C ASP A 82 12.33 -0.56 -20.75
N SER A 83 11.01 -0.39 -20.80
CA SER A 83 10.09 -1.05 -19.92
C SER A 83 10.26 -2.53 -20.22
N PRO A 84 10.56 -3.35 -19.22
CA PRO A 84 10.94 -4.73 -19.45
C PRO A 84 9.86 -5.44 -20.25
N VAL A 85 10.23 -5.93 -21.44
CA VAL A 85 9.29 -6.60 -22.34
C VAL A 85 9.02 -8.00 -21.81
N CYS A 86 7.75 -8.37 -21.75
CA CYS A 86 7.38 -9.75 -21.49
C CYS A 86 7.68 -10.59 -22.75
N PRO A 87 8.57 -11.61 -22.70
CA PRO A 87 8.95 -12.40 -23.88
C PRO A 87 7.83 -13.27 -24.44
N GLY A 88 6.71 -13.40 -23.72
CA GLY A 88 5.55 -14.17 -24.17
C GLY A 88 4.57 -13.36 -25.04
N CYS A 89 4.38 -12.07 -24.75
CA CYS A 89 3.40 -11.24 -25.44
C CYS A 89 3.98 -10.01 -26.12
N ASP A 90 5.29 -9.79 -25.99
CA ASP A 90 6.04 -8.69 -26.61
C ASP A 90 5.45 -7.30 -26.32
N ARG A 91 4.82 -7.16 -25.14
CA ARG A 91 4.20 -5.92 -24.67
C ARG A 91 4.97 -5.36 -23.49
N HIS A 92 5.14 -4.05 -23.49
CA HIS A 92 5.52 -3.23 -22.34
C HIS A 92 4.28 -2.97 -21.48
N GLY A 93 4.42 -2.84 -20.16
CA GLY A 93 3.28 -2.54 -19.29
C GLY A 93 3.57 -2.54 -17.79
N HIS A 94 2.61 -2.03 -17.02
CA HIS A 94 2.71 -1.76 -15.58
C HIS A 94 2.53 -2.98 -14.66
N ASP A 95 2.40 -4.20 -15.23
CA ASP A 95 2.17 -5.43 -14.47
C ASP A 95 3.24 -6.50 -14.74
N VAL A 96 4.46 -6.08 -15.09
CA VAL A 96 5.59 -6.99 -15.34
C VAL A 96 6.35 -7.22 -14.04
N TRP A 97 6.31 -8.47 -13.55
CA TRP A 97 6.98 -8.86 -12.31
C TRP A 97 8.26 -9.65 -12.59
N PRO A 98 9.42 -9.27 -12.00
CA PRO A 98 10.63 -10.07 -12.07
C PRO A 98 10.51 -11.32 -11.21
N CYS A 99 10.88 -12.47 -11.76
CA CYS A 99 11.21 -13.62 -10.92
C CYS A 99 12.50 -13.34 -10.13
N HIS A 100 12.45 -13.35 -8.80
CA HIS A 100 13.63 -13.09 -7.96
C HIS A 100 14.79 -14.09 -8.19
N GLU A 101 14.50 -15.35 -8.52
CA GLU A 101 15.55 -16.36 -8.77
C GLU A 101 16.22 -16.24 -10.15
N CYS A 102 15.43 -16.11 -11.23
CA CYS A 102 15.96 -16.20 -12.60
C CYS A 102 15.86 -14.91 -13.42
N GLY A 103 15.35 -13.82 -12.82
CA GLY A 103 15.23 -12.50 -13.45
C GLY A 103 14.24 -12.41 -14.61
N LEU A 104 13.47 -13.47 -14.89
CA LEU A 104 12.54 -13.48 -16.01
C LEU A 104 11.37 -12.50 -15.75
N MET A 105 11.18 -11.55 -16.68
CA MET A 105 10.17 -10.49 -16.63
C MET A 105 8.85 -10.95 -17.27
N MET A 106 7.73 -10.82 -16.56
CA MET A 106 6.48 -11.44 -17.00
C MET A 106 5.21 -10.81 -16.44
N HIS A 107 4.17 -10.75 -17.27
CA HIS A 107 2.81 -10.42 -16.83
C HIS A 107 2.16 -11.64 -16.16
N SER A 108 1.37 -11.38 -15.10
CA SER A 108 0.55 -12.41 -14.44
C SER A 108 -0.49 -13.04 -15.38
N SER A 109 -0.95 -12.28 -16.38
CA SER A 109 -2.03 -12.66 -17.30
C SER A 109 -1.58 -13.33 -18.60
N CYS A 110 -0.28 -13.29 -18.97
CA CYS A 110 0.14 -13.81 -20.28
C CYS A 110 0.36 -15.32 -20.33
N GLY A 111 0.31 -16.02 -19.19
CA GLY A 111 0.47 -17.49 -19.09
C GLY A 111 1.85 -18.04 -19.46
N TYR A 112 2.71 -17.24 -20.10
CA TYR A 112 4.03 -17.65 -20.58
C TYR A 112 5.08 -17.68 -19.47
N GLY A 113 4.99 -16.75 -18.52
CA GLY A 113 5.97 -16.60 -17.45
C GLY A 113 5.60 -17.29 -16.14
N MET A 114 4.33 -17.20 -15.74
CA MET A 114 3.84 -17.73 -14.47
C MET A 114 2.73 -18.74 -14.70
N ARG A 115 2.73 -19.79 -13.86
CA ARG A 115 1.61 -20.72 -13.75
C ARG A 115 0.99 -20.63 -12.36
N ARG A 116 -0.34 -20.59 -12.32
CA ARG A 116 -1.10 -20.68 -11.07
C ARG A 116 -1.23 -22.14 -10.65
N LYS A 117 -0.68 -22.49 -9.49
CA LYS A 117 -0.81 -23.81 -8.86
C LYS A 117 -1.79 -23.69 -7.69
N LYS A 118 -2.99 -24.25 -7.87
CA LYS A 118 -3.97 -24.34 -6.78
C LYS A 118 -3.42 -25.24 -5.66
N ILE A 119 -3.55 -24.79 -4.42
CA ILE A 119 -3.08 -25.52 -3.24
C ILE A 119 -4.25 -26.31 -2.66
N THR A 120 -4.02 -27.60 -2.37
CA THR A 120 -5.05 -28.50 -1.83
C THR A 120 -5.40 -28.20 -0.37
N LYS A 121 -4.42 -27.75 0.41
CA LYS A 121 -4.58 -27.39 1.82
C LYS A 121 -4.14 -25.94 2.01
N PRO A 122 -5.07 -24.97 2.05
CA PRO A 122 -4.72 -23.58 2.26
C PRO A 122 -3.87 -23.42 3.52
N TYR A 123 -2.84 -22.57 3.43
CA TYR A 123 -1.93 -22.31 4.54
C TYR A 123 -1.85 -20.81 4.82
N ARG A 124 -1.29 -20.46 5.97
CA ARG A 124 -1.06 -19.07 6.38
C ARG A 124 0.44 -18.82 6.52
N THR A 125 0.90 -17.69 6.01
CA THR A 125 2.24 -17.18 6.32
C THR A 125 2.15 -16.30 7.58
N ARG A 126 3.31 -15.99 8.19
CA ARG A 126 3.36 -15.26 9.47
C ARG A 126 2.67 -13.89 9.41
N ASP A 127 2.69 -13.26 8.23
CA ASP A 127 2.28 -11.86 8.06
C ASP A 127 0.87 -11.72 7.42
N MET A 128 0.17 -12.83 7.13
CA MET A 128 -1.11 -12.85 6.39
C MET A 128 -2.39 -12.75 7.24
N GLY A 129 -2.31 -12.46 8.54
CA GLY A 129 -3.50 -12.26 9.38
C GLY A 129 -4.51 -13.43 9.33
N SER A 130 -5.76 -13.14 8.94
CA SER A 130 -6.83 -14.13 8.77
C SER A 130 -6.89 -14.76 7.37
N GLU A 131 -6.17 -14.18 6.40
CA GLU A 131 -6.15 -14.64 5.01
C GLU A 131 -5.47 -16.01 4.90
N SER A 132 -5.85 -16.79 3.88
CA SER A 132 -5.21 -18.07 3.60
C SER A 132 -4.81 -18.17 2.14
N VAL A 133 -3.62 -18.71 1.87
CA VAL A 133 -3.11 -18.90 0.52
C VAL A 133 -3.87 -20.06 -0.12
N ILE A 134 -4.55 -19.78 -1.22
CA ILE A 134 -5.33 -20.76 -2.01
C ILE A 134 -4.63 -21.18 -3.31
N ALA A 135 -3.69 -20.36 -3.80
CA ALA A 135 -2.83 -20.75 -4.90
C ALA A 135 -1.47 -20.04 -4.85
N GLU A 136 -0.47 -20.66 -5.48
CA GLU A 136 0.85 -20.09 -5.71
C GLU A 136 1.00 -19.74 -7.19
N TRP A 137 1.49 -18.55 -7.48
CA TRP A 137 2.04 -18.22 -8.78
C TRP A 137 3.49 -18.66 -8.82
N ARG A 138 3.83 -19.53 -9.77
CA ARG A 138 5.18 -20.09 -9.93
C ARG A 138 5.78 -19.72 -11.26
N CYS A 139 7.07 -19.39 -11.26
CA CYS A 139 7.84 -19.17 -12.47
C CYS A 139 7.89 -20.46 -13.31
N ASN A 140 7.60 -20.36 -14.61
CA ASN A 140 7.68 -21.50 -15.52
C ASN A 140 9.12 -21.97 -15.80
N ARG A 141 10.13 -21.11 -15.55
CA ARG A 141 11.55 -21.41 -15.81
C ARG A 141 12.25 -22.09 -14.64
N CYS A 142 12.09 -21.58 -13.42
CA CYS A 142 12.81 -22.06 -12.23
C CYS A 142 11.90 -22.56 -11.10
N GLU A 143 10.58 -22.57 -11.31
CA GLU A 143 9.57 -23.04 -10.35
C GLU A 143 9.46 -22.28 -9.03
N SER A 144 10.21 -21.18 -8.87
CA SER A 144 10.14 -20.30 -7.71
C SER A 144 8.74 -19.70 -7.54
N VAL A 145 8.33 -19.51 -6.29
CA VAL A 145 7.07 -18.83 -5.96
C VAL A 145 7.28 -17.33 -6.10
N VAL A 146 6.53 -16.72 -7.00
CA VAL A 146 6.66 -15.30 -7.38
C VAL A 146 5.49 -14.47 -6.88
N GLY A 147 4.39 -15.11 -6.50
CA GLY A 147 3.23 -14.45 -5.91
C GLY A 147 2.32 -15.46 -5.22
N LEU A 148 1.50 -14.96 -4.29
CA LEU A 148 0.53 -15.73 -3.54
C LEU A 148 -0.87 -15.22 -3.85
N ASP A 149 -1.78 -16.16 -4.11
CA ASP A 149 -3.21 -15.88 -4.28
C ASP A 149 -3.92 -16.25 -2.97
N VAL A 150 -4.55 -15.25 -2.34
CA VAL A 150 -5.15 -15.37 -1.02
C VAL A 150 -6.67 -15.37 -1.11
N ASP A 151 -7.30 -16.20 -0.28
CA ASP A 151 -8.74 -16.15 -0.08
C ASP A 151 -9.11 -14.89 0.70
N ARG A 152 -9.65 -13.90 -0.02
CA ARG A 152 -10.14 -12.65 0.57
C ARG A 152 -11.54 -12.79 1.20
N GLY A 153 -12.08 -14.00 1.33
CA GLY A 153 -13.36 -14.23 2.02
C GLY A 153 -14.58 -13.75 1.24
N ASP A 154 -14.50 -13.75 -0.09
CA ASP A 154 -15.55 -13.44 -1.07
C ASP A 154 -16.19 -12.02 -1.00
N GLU A 155 -15.93 -11.22 -2.05
CA GLU A 155 -17.00 -10.44 -2.68
C GLU A 155 -17.94 -11.41 -3.43
N LYS A 156 -18.78 -12.12 -2.68
CA LYS A 156 -19.93 -12.85 -3.26
C LYS A 156 -20.91 -11.81 -3.82
N GLY A 157 -20.79 -11.49 -5.12
CA GLY A 157 -21.89 -10.92 -5.88
C GLY A 157 -21.54 -9.76 -6.81
N ARG A 158 -20.87 -10.03 -7.94
CA ARG A 158 -21.11 -9.24 -9.16
C ARG A 158 -20.94 -10.10 -10.42
N ALA A 159 -21.84 -11.06 -10.55
CA ALA A 159 -22.31 -11.51 -11.83
C ALA A 159 -23.70 -10.87 -12.05
N GLN A 160 -23.73 -9.78 -12.80
CA GLN A 160 -24.82 -9.43 -13.71
C GLN A 160 -24.17 -8.82 -14.95
#